data_AF-A0A836VUF8-F1
#
_entry.id   AF-A0A836VUF8-F1
#
_cell.length_a   1.000
_cell.length_b   1.000
_cell.length_c   1.000
_cell.angle_alpha   90.00
_cell.angle_beta   90.00
_cell.angle_gamma   90.00
#
_symmetry.space_group_name_H-M   'P 1'
#
loop_
_entity.id
_entity.type
_entity.pdbx_description
1 polymer ?
#
loop_
_entity_poly.entity_id
_entity_poly.type
_entity_poly.pdbx_seq_one_letter_code
_entity_poly.pdbx_strand_id
1 'polypeptide(L)'
;MPRFPQRNQIQITPPGGRHSARGSRLIRLLRAGHEGVRLSPAELQRIGAWIDMNAVFYGVYEPELQARQARGRPVPMPQLQ
;
A
#
# COMPACT_ATOMS: atom_id res chain seq x y z
N MET A 1 -18.06 38.04 -6.37
CA MET A 1 -16.75 37.35 -6.46
C MET A 1 -16.75 36.44 -7.67
N PRO A 2 -15.90 36.66 -8.69
CA PRO A 2 -15.79 35.76 -9.84
C PRO A 2 -15.28 34.39 -9.36
N ARG A 3 -15.95 33.30 -9.76
CA ARG A 3 -15.51 31.94 -9.45
C ARG A 3 -14.68 31.46 -10.63
N PHE A 4 -13.39 31.21 -10.42
CA PHE A 4 -12.51 30.64 -11.43
C PHE A 4 -12.49 29.12 -11.26
N PRO A 5 -13.28 28.34 -12.04
CA PRO A 5 -13.38 26.88 -11.86
C PRO A 5 -12.05 26.16 -12.04
N GLN A 6 -11.10 26.75 -12.77
CA GLN A 6 -9.73 26.26 -12.94
C GLN A 6 -8.86 26.43 -11.67
N ARG A 7 -9.23 27.35 -10.76
CA ARG A 7 -8.49 27.62 -9.51
C ARG A 7 -9.12 26.97 -8.27
N ASN A 8 -10.38 26.54 -8.36
CA ASN A 8 -11.11 25.85 -7.29
C ASN A 8 -11.52 24.44 -7.72
N GLN A 9 -10.56 23.64 -8.17
CA GLN A 9 -10.84 22.24 -8.49
C GLN A 9 -11.10 21.48 -7.18
N ILE A 10 -12.32 20.96 -7.03
CA ILE A 10 -12.62 20.00 -5.97
C ILE A 10 -12.11 18.65 -6.48
N GLN A 11 -11.06 18.13 -5.86
CA GLN A 11 -10.63 16.76 -6.08
C GLN A 11 -11.66 15.84 -5.44
N ILE A 12 -12.34 15.03 -6.26
CA ILE A 12 -13.35 14.08 -5.81
C ILE A 12 -12.83 12.69 -6.12
N THR A 13 -12.83 11.82 -5.12
CA THR A 13 -12.62 10.40 -5.34
C THR A 13 -13.94 9.79 -5.82
N PRO A 14 -14.01 9.26 -7.06
CA PRO A 14 -15.24 8.67 -7.56
C PRO A 14 -15.67 7.47 -6.71
N PRO A 15 -16.99 7.24 -6.56
CA PRO A 15 -17.50 6.08 -5.84
C PRO A 15 -17.05 4.77 -6.52
N GLY A 16 -17.08 3.67 -5.76
CA GLY A 16 -16.68 2.34 -6.25
C GLY A 16 -15.26 1.91 -5.87
N GLY A 17 -14.48 2.77 -5.21
CA GLY A 17 -13.21 2.38 -4.59
C GLY A 17 -12.08 2.08 -5.59
N ARG A 18 -12.12 2.70 -6.78
CA ARG A 18 -11.09 2.53 -7.82
C ARG A 18 -9.68 2.84 -7.32
N HIS A 19 -9.56 3.83 -6.43
CA HIS A 19 -8.30 4.33 -5.88
C HIS A 19 -8.02 3.82 -4.45
N SER A 20 -8.70 2.76 -4.03
CA SER A 20 -8.58 2.19 -2.68
C SER A 20 -8.16 0.71 -2.74
N ALA A 21 -8.01 0.05 -1.60
CA ALA A 21 -7.75 -1.38 -1.49
C ALA A 21 -8.72 -2.23 -2.33
N ARG A 22 -9.98 -1.78 -2.47
CA ARG A 22 -11.01 -2.45 -3.28
C ARG A 22 -10.66 -2.51 -4.76
N GLY A 23 -10.06 -1.45 -5.30
CA GLY A 23 -9.58 -1.36 -6.68
C GLY A 23 -8.17 -1.90 -6.90
N SER A 24 -7.44 -2.20 -5.81
CA SER A 24 -6.03 -2.55 -5.85
C SER A 24 -5.75 -3.85 -6.62
N ARG A 25 -4.79 -3.79 -7.56
CA ARG A 25 -4.25 -4.97 -8.25
C ARG A 25 -3.60 -5.94 -7.26
N LEU A 26 -2.94 -5.41 -6.23
CA LEU A 26 -2.31 -6.23 -5.18
C LEU A 26 -3.35 -7.06 -4.43
N ILE A 27 -4.44 -6.45 -3.96
CA ILE A 27 -5.51 -7.18 -3.25
C ILE A 27 -6.13 -8.26 -4.14
N ARG A 28 -6.29 -7.99 -5.43
CA ARG A 28 -6.78 -8.99 -6.40
C ARG A 28 -5.84 -10.19 -6.52
N LEU A 29 -4.53 -9.93 -6.62
CA LEU A 29 -3.49 -10.97 -6.67
C LEU A 29 -3.49 -11.80 -5.38
N LEU A 30 -3.49 -11.14 -4.21
CA LEU A 30 -3.46 -11.82 -2.91
C LEU A 30 -4.69 -12.74 -2.71
N ARG A 31 -5.87 -12.30 -3.17
CA ARG A 31 -7.11 -13.09 -3.13
C ARG A 31 -7.14 -14.25 -4.12
N ALA A 32 -6.55 -14.08 -5.30
CA ALA A 32 -6.47 -15.13 -6.32
C ALA A 32 -5.52 -16.28 -5.92
N GLY A 33 -4.65 -16.04 -4.94
CA GLY A 33 -3.59 -16.95 -4.53
C GLY A 33 -2.23 -16.41 -4.96
N HIS A 34 -1.23 -16.55 -4.09
CA HIS A 34 0.10 -15.99 -4.28
C HIS A 34 1.19 -16.91 -3.73
N GLU A 35 1.85 -17.66 -4.62
CA GLU A 35 3.06 -18.47 -4.32
C GLU A 35 2.95 -19.33 -3.03
N GLY A 36 1.78 -19.95 -2.80
CA GLY A 36 1.56 -20.82 -1.64
C GLY A 36 1.39 -20.10 -0.29
N VAL A 37 1.48 -18.77 -0.24
CA VAL A 37 1.25 -17.98 0.97
C VAL A 37 -0.25 -17.93 1.26
N ARG A 38 -0.61 -18.17 2.53
CA ARG A 38 -1.99 -18.07 3.02
C ARG A 38 -2.10 -16.92 3.99
N LEU A 39 -2.96 -15.97 3.67
CA LEU A 39 -3.33 -14.87 4.56
C LEU A 39 -4.68 -15.19 5.19
N SER A 40 -4.77 -14.99 6.50
CA SER A 40 -6.04 -14.95 7.20
C SER A 40 -6.88 -13.74 6.73
N PRO A 41 -8.21 -13.78 6.94
CA PRO A 41 -9.06 -12.62 6.65
C PRO A 41 -8.59 -11.33 7.33
N ALA A 42 -8.10 -11.44 8.57
CA ALA A 42 -7.60 -10.30 9.34
C ALA A 42 -6.30 -9.72 8.76
N GLU A 43 -5.37 -10.54 8.30
CA GLU A 43 -4.15 -10.07 7.65
C GLU A 43 -4.44 -9.38 6.32
N LEU A 44 -5.34 -9.95 5.51
CA LEU A 44 -5.76 -9.31 4.27
C LEU A 44 -6.45 -7.95 4.52
N GLN A 45 -7.23 -7.84 5.61
CA GLN A 45 -7.82 -6.58 6.03
C GLN A 45 -6.78 -5.56 6.48
N ARG A 46 -5.72 -5.97 7.20
CA ARG A 46 -4.62 -5.08 7.57
C ARG A 46 -3.90 -4.51 6.34
N ILE A 47 -3.66 -5.34 5.33
CA ILE A 47 -3.08 -4.88 4.06
C ILE A 47 -4.03 -3.89 3.36
N GLY A 48 -5.34 -4.16 3.38
CA GLY A 48 -6.34 -3.22 2.85
C GLY A 48 -6.30 -1.87 3.56
N ALA A 49 -6.25 -1.87 4.89
CA ALA A 49 -6.15 -0.64 5.69
C ALA A 49 -4.85 0.14 5.39
N TRP A 50 -3.72 -0.57 5.27
CA TRP A 50 -2.44 0.05 4.89
C TRP A 50 -2.54 0.78 3.53
N ILE A 51 -3.19 0.17 2.53
CA ILE A 51 -3.45 0.80 1.23
C ILE A 51 -4.37 2.02 1.38
N ASP A 52 -5.52 1.86 2.06
CA ASP A 52 -6.53 2.92 2.18
C ASP A 52 -6.01 4.14 2.96
N MET A 53 -5.09 3.91 3.90
CA MET A 53 -4.42 4.95 4.68
C MET A 53 -3.25 5.61 3.94
N ASN A 54 -2.92 5.18 2.71
CA ASN A 54 -1.70 5.59 2.00
C ASN A 54 -0.45 5.46 2.89
N ALA A 55 -0.39 4.42 3.71
CA ALA A 55 0.69 4.25 4.65
C ALA A 55 2.01 4.00 3.91
N VAL A 56 3.06 4.68 4.35
CA VAL A 56 4.38 4.59 3.73
C VAL A 56 5.01 3.24 4.09
N PHE A 57 5.75 2.68 3.14
CA PHE A 57 6.63 1.54 3.41
C PHE A 57 8.02 2.07 3.79
N TYR A 58 8.43 1.85 5.04
CA TYR A 58 9.79 2.14 5.50
C TYR A 58 10.66 0.90 5.33
N GLY A 59 11.46 0.90 4.26
CA GLY A 59 12.48 -0.12 4.01
C GLY A 59 13.76 0.12 4.81
N VAL A 60 14.75 -0.76 4.60
CA VAL A 60 16.13 -0.53 5.02
C VAL A 60 16.91 0.14 3.88
N TYR A 61 17.85 1.03 4.23
CA TYR A 61 18.62 1.79 3.25
C TYR A 61 20.06 1.26 3.09
N GLU A 62 20.51 0.46 4.05
CA GLU A 62 21.82 -0.18 4.06
C GLU A 62 21.87 -1.31 3.02
N PRO A 63 22.82 -1.31 2.08
CA PRO A 63 22.86 -2.28 0.97
C PRO A 63 22.81 -3.75 1.41
N GLU A 64 23.51 -4.08 2.49
CA GLU A 64 23.55 -5.44 3.04
C GLU A 64 22.18 -5.89 3.59
N LEU A 65 21.44 -4.96 4.22
CA LEU A 65 20.10 -5.21 4.74
C LEU A 65 19.07 -5.24 3.60
N GLN A 66 19.22 -4.41 2.56
CA GLN A 66 18.35 -4.46 1.38
C GLN A 66 18.41 -5.81 0.69
N ALA A 67 19.61 -6.39 0.50
CA ALA A 67 19.75 -7.72 -0.08
C ALA A 67 19.04 -8.79 0.76
N ARG A 68 19.02 -8.65 2.10
CA ARG A 68 18.25 -9.53 3.00
C ARG A 68 16.75 -9.34 2.84
N GLN A 69 16.27 -8.10 2.83
CA GLN A 69 14.86 -7.75 2.68
C GLN A 69 14.28 -8.24 1.34
N ALA A 70 15.04 -8.09 0.25
CA ALA A 70 14.65 -8.55 -1.08
C ALA A 70 14.45 -10.08 -1.16
N ARG A 71 15.16 -10.84 -0.30
CA ARG A 71 14.98 -12.29 -0.15
C ARG A 71 13.84 -12.67 0.81
N GLY A 72 13.03 -11.72 1.25
CA GLY A 72 11.96 -11.93 2.23
C GLY A 72 12.44 -12.27 3.63
N ARG A 73 13.73 -12.03 3.95
CA ARG A 73 14.27 -12.29 5.29
C ARG A 73 13.97 -11.12 6.22
N PRO A 74 13.66 -11.37 7.50
CA PRO A 74 13.52 -10.31 8.49
C PRO A 74 14.78 -9.44 8.54
N VAL A 75 14.56 -8.13 8.59
CA VAL A 75 15.57 -7.11 8.83
C VAL A 75 15.25 -6.40 10.14
N PRO A 76 16.26 -5.95 10.89
CA PRO A 76 16.02 -5.13 12.08
C PRO A 76 15.36 -3.81 11.69
N MET A 77 14.78 -3.12 12.67
CA MET A 77 14.35 -1.73 12.46
C MET A 77 15.54 -0.89 11.96
N PRO A 78 15.36 -0.09 10.90
CA PRO A 78 16.39 0.84 10.45
C PRO A 78 16.82 1.78 11.58
N GLN A 79 18.11 2.13 11.64
CA GLN A 79 18.61 3.09 12.64
C GLN A 79 18.17 4.53 12.31
N LEU A 80 17.89 4.81 11.04
CA LEU A 80 17.42 6.10 10.53
C LEU A 80 16.15 5.87 9.70
N GLN A 81 15.07 6.62 9.98
CA GLN A 81 13.77 6.53 9.30
C GLN A 81 13.46 7.80 8.51
#